data_AF-A0A3E0I705-F1
#
_entry.id   AF-A0A3E0I705-F1
#
_cell.length_a   1.000
_cell.length_b   1.000
_cell.length_c   1.000
_cell.angle_alpha   90.00
_cell.angle_beta   90.00
_cell.angle_gamma   90.00
#
_symmetry.space_group_name_H-M   'P 1'
#
loop_
_entity.id
_entity.type
_entity.pdbx_description
1 polymer ?
#
loop_
_entity_poly.entity_id
_entity_poly.type
_entity_poly.pdbx_seq_one_letter_code
_entity_poly.pdbx_strand_id
1 'polypeptide(L)'
;MVNRKMFTRAFVGLAAAAVAALTVLAPSATADTAQNARQVAVQHALAVSPKLADAGCTGRTLPLDCWVHEPIVTAPNTTYPTIQFLPGDHVTVDAGGCVQTGGHGLTWKRYVNPSSDNGLYHGTITIPGATGNVQLWTAVGRTFTVGGSGGSLVLGYQDDGYSDNGYYSHDDGTGDQCKGVGNAWVHIVIS
;
A
#
# COMPACT_ATOMS: atom_id res chain seq x y z
N MET A 1 16.96 87.56 4.60
CA MET A 1 17.97 86.87 5.43
C MET A 1 17.89 85.37 5.15
N VAL A 2 19.04 84.76 4.85
CA VAL A 2 19.34 83.31 4.81
C VAL A 2 18.75 82.45 3.68
N ASN A 3 19.43 82.57 2.54
CA ASN A 3 19.94 81.52 1.64
C ASN A 3 19.96 80.07 2.19
N ARG A 4 19.39 79.08 1.47
CA ARG A 4 19.79 77.66 1.55
C ARG A 4 19.46 76.85 0.27
N LYS A 5 20.48 76.80 -0.59
CA LYS A 5 20.99 75.69 -1.43
C LYS A 5 20.05 74.56 -1.88
N MET A 6 20.03 74.40 -3.20
CA MET A 6 19.82 73.17 -3.97
C MET A 6 20.44 71.93 -3.34
N PHE A 7 19.69 70.83 -3.34
CA PHE A 7 20.24 69.48 -3.49
C PHE A 7 19.30 68.64 -4.36
N THR A 8 19.71 68.47 -5.62
CA THR A 8 19.23 67.47 -6.56
C THR A 8 19.42 66.08 -5.97
N ARG A 9 18.36 65.31 -5.77
CA ARG A 9 18.44 63.86 -5.55
C ARG A 9 18.06 63.17 -6.84
N ALA A 10 19.06 62.56 -7.47
CA ALA A 10 18.91 61.67 -8.60
C ALA A 10 18.06 60.46 -8.17
N PHE A 11 17.00 60.21 -8.94
CA PHE A 11 16.27 58.95 -8.91
C PHE A 11 17.18 57.86 -9.49
N VAL A 12 17.73 56.99 -8.63
CA VAL A 12 18.26 55.70 -9.08
C VAL A 12 17.10 54.74 -9.04
N GLY A 13 16.44 54.57 -10.19
CA GLY A 13 15.50 53.48 -10.41
C GLY A 13 16.26 52.17 -10.41
N LEU A 14 16.15 51.38 -9.34
CA LEU A 14 16.36 49.94 -9.45
C LEU A 14 15.17 49.39 -10.24
N ALA A 15 15.39 49.09 -11.51
CA ALA A 15 14.53 48.18 -12.24
C ALA A 15 14.67 46.80 -11.57
N ALA A 16 13.74 46.47 -10.68
CA ALA A 16 13.54 45.09 -10.27
C ALA A 16 13.07 44.33 -11.51
N ALA A 17 13.99 43.60 -12.14
CA ALA A 17 13.65 42.62 -13.14
C ALA A 17 12.82 41.53 -12.42
N ALA A 18 11.50 41.64 -12.52
CA ALA A 18 10.60 40.55 -12.19
C ALA A 18 10.89 39.42 -13.17
N VAL A 19 11.77 38.50 -12.78
CA VAL A 19 11.87 37.20 -13.44
C VAL A 19 10.56 36.50 -13.10
N ALA A 20 9.57 36.65 -13.97
CA ALA A 20 8.39 35.80 -13.98
C ALA A 20 8.90 34.38 -14.21
N ALA A 21 9.08 33.62 -13.12
CA ALA A 21 9.28 32.20 -13.20
C ALA A 21 8.01 31.63 -13.85
N LEU A 22 8.10 31.38 -15.16
CA LEU A 22 7.12 30.62 -15.89
C LEU A 22 7.20 29.20 -15.33
N THR A 23 6.47 28.91 -14.25
CA THR A 23 6.22 27.54 -13.84
C THR A 23 5.42 26.92 -14.97
N VAL A 24 6.11 26.23 -15.86
CA VAL A 24 5.49 25.33 -16.82
C VAL A 24 4.84 24.24 -15.97
N LEU A 25 3.56 24.40 -15.66
CA LEU A 25 2.69 23.31 -15.23
C LEU A 25 2.63 22.35 -16.41
N ALA A 26 3.56 21.40 -16.47
CA ALA A 26 3.46 20.28 -17.40
C ALA A 26 2.16 19.53 -17.08
N PRO A 27 1.40 19.10 -18.11
CA PRO A 27 0.01 18.72 -17.95
C PRO A 27 -0.15 17.43 -17.11
N SER A 28 -1.00 17.52 -16.09
CA SER A 28 -1.54 16.42 -15.27
C SER A 28 -2.41 15.43 -16.06
N ALA A 29 -2.57 15.60 -17.37
CA ALA A 29 -3.47 14.80 -18.20
C ALA A 29 -3.12 13.29 -18.19
N THR A 30 -1.83 12.93 -18.10
CA THR A 30 -1.41 11.52 -18.01
C THR A 30 -1.70 10.92 -16.64
N ALA A 31 -1.44 11.67 -15.57
CA ALA A 31 -1.76 11.27 -14.21
C ALA A 31 -3.28 11.13 -14.00
N ASP A 32 -4.07 12.08 -14.50
CA ASP A 32 -5.54 12.03 -14.45
C ASP A 32 -6.09 10.84 -15.24
N THR A 33 -5.52 10.52 -16.40
CA THR A 33 -5.91 9.34 -17.19
C THR A 33 -5.59 8.04 -16.43
N ALA A 34 -4.42 7.98 -15.79
CA ALA A 34 -3.97 6.82 -15.03
C ALA A 34 -4.85 6.59 -13.78
N GLN A 35 -5.15 7.66 -13.02
CA GLN A 35 -6.04 7.60 -11.85
C GLN A 35 -7.47 7.20 -12.25
N ASN A 36 -7.99 7.72 -13.37
CA ASN A 36 -9.28 7.30 -13.90
C ASN A 36 -9.28 5.81 -14.29
N ALA A 37 -8.21 5.33 -14.93
CA ALA A 37 -8.08 3.92 -15.28
C ALA A 37 -8.06 3.00 -14.05
N ARG A 38 -7.33 3.40 -12.98
CA ARG A 38 -7.35 2.68 -11.69
C ARG A 38 -8.77 2.58 -11.16
N GLN A 39 -9.51 3.69 -11.14
CA GLN A 39 -10.84 3.70 -10.58
C GLN A 39 -11.81 2.81 -11.36
N VAL A 40 -11.76 2.81 -12.69
CA VAL A 40 -12.60 1.92 -13.51
C VAL A 40 -12.32 0.45 -13.18
N ALA A 41 -11.04 0.08 -13.05
CA ALA A 41 -10.65 -1.27 -12.66
C ALA A 41 -11.21 -1.63 -11.26
N VAL A 42 -11.07 -0.74 -10.29
CA VAL A 42 -11.58 -0.94 -8.93
C VAL A 42 -13.11 -1.02 -8.89
N GLN A 43 -13.82 -0.20 -9.66
CA GLN A 43 -15.29 -0.25 -9.73
C GLN A 43 -15.78 -1.57 -10.33
N HIS A 44 -15.13 -2.06 -11.39
CA HIS A 44 -15.41 -3.38 -11.95
C HIS A 44 -15.13 -4.49 -10.93
N ALA A 45 -14.01 -4.39 -10.20
CA ALA A 45 -13.62 -5.34 -9.17
C ALA A 45 -14.65 -5.41 -8.03
N LEU A 46 -15.14 -4.27 -7.54
CA LEU A 46 -16.16 -4.19 -6.49
C LEU A 46 -17.50 -4.79 -6.90
N ALA A 47 -17.86 -4.68 -8.19
CA ALA A 47 -19.08 -5.28 -8.73
C ALA A 47 -19.01 -6.83 -8.75
N VAL A 48 -17.81 -7.40 -8.80
CA VAL A 48 -17.58 -8.85 -8.85
C VAL A 48 -17.33 -9.42 -7.44
N SER A 49 -16.49 -8.76 -6.64
CA SER A 49 -16.05 -9.25 -5.32
C SER A 49 -15.99 -8.10 -4.32
N PRO A 50 -17.11 -7.75 -3.66
CA PRO A 50 -17.22 -6.55 -2.84
C PRO A 50 -16.45 -6.61 -1.50
N LYS A 51 -15.76 -7.72 -1.18
CA LYS A 51 -15.30 -8.04 0.17
C LYS A 51 -13.79 -8.20 0.35
N LEU A 52 -12.98 -7.84 -0.66
CA LEU A 52 -11.55 -8.15 -0.66
C LEU A 52 -10.65 -7.01 -0.15
N ALA A 53 -11.10 -5.75 -0.18
CA ALA A 53 -10.37 -4.64 0.45
C ALA A 53 -11.35 -3.54 0.90
N ASP A 54 -10.95 -2.76 1.88
CA ASP A 54 -11.77 -1.67 2.41
C ASP A 54 -11.87 -0.46 1.45
N ALA A 55 -12.84 0.41 1.72
CA ALA A 55 -13.19 1.55 0.87
C ALA A 55 -12.03 2.51 0.56
N GLY A 56 -10.99 2.55 1.41
CA GLY A 56 -9.83 3.44 1.23
C GLY A 56 -9.01 3.17 -0.04
N CYS A 57 -9.14 2.00 -0.67
CA CYS A 57 -8.51 1.67 -1.95
C CYS A 57 -9.22 2.21 -3.20
N THR A 58 -10.39 2.82 -3.04
CA THR A 58 -11.31 3.12 -4.14
C THR A 58 -11.28 4.60 -4.57
N GLY A 59 -10.43 5.40 -3.92
CA GLY A 59 -10.25 6.82 -4.17
C GLY A 59 -9.61 7.14 -5.52
N ARG A 60 -9.71 8.42 -5.93
CA ARG A 60 -9.08 8.98 -7.14
C ARG A 60 -7.79 9.76 -6.87
N THR A 61 -7.49 9.99 -5.60
CA THR A 61 -6.46 10.94 -5.18
C THR A 61 -5.47 10.20 -4.30
N LEU A 62 -4.20 10.31 -4.66
CA LEU A 62 -3.10 9.78 -3.86
C LEU A 62 -2.88 10.67 -2.62
N PRO A 63 -2.47 10.09 -1.47
CA PRO A 63 -2.23 8.67 -1.27
C PRO A 63 -3.53 7.86 -1.11
N LEU A 64 -3.54 6.63 -1.64
CA LEU A 64 -4.57 5.65 -1.31
C LEU A 64 -4.16 4.88 -0.07
N ASP A 65 -5.11 4.68 0.84
CA ASP A 65 -4.91 4.02 2.13
C ASP A 65 -5.73 2.72 2.14
N CYS A 66 -5.05 1.60 1.97
CA CYS A 66 -5.66 0.32 1.62
C CYS A 66 -5.54 -0.70 2.75
N TRP A 67 -6.68 -1.21 3.23
CA TRP A 67 -6.72 -2.26 4.25
C TRP A 67 -7.32 -3.55 3.69
N VAL A 68 -6.66 -4.66 4.02
CA VAL A 68 -7.18 -6.02 3.86
C VAL A 68 -7.26 -6.64 5.24
N HIS A 69 -8.46 -6.75 5.79
CA HIS A 69 -8.72 -7.48 7.02
C HIS A 69 -8.99 -8.94 6.72
N GLU A 70 -8.46 -9.84 7.56
CA GLU A 70 -8.59 -11.29 7.39
C GLU A 70 -8.23 -11.75 5.96
N PRO A 71 -6.99 -11.48 5.48
CA PRO A 71 -6.56 -11.94 4.16
C PRO A 71 -6.89 -13.42 3.92
N ILE A 72 -7.23 -13.79 2.68
CA ILE A 72 -7.53 -15.17 2.32
C ILE A 72 -6.29 -16.04 2.54
N VAL A 73 -6.39 -16.95 3.51
CA VAL A 73 -5.33 -17.89 3.91
C VAL A 73 -5.60 -19.32 3.44
N THR A 74 -6.72 -19.54 2.74
CA THR A 74 -7.14 -20.83 2.17
C THR A 74 -6.64 -21.05 0.74
N ALA A 75 -5.69 -20.23 0.29
CA ALA A 75 -5.07 -20.38 -1.02
C ALA A 75 -3.61 -19.86 -1.03
N PRO A 76 -2.74 -20.45 -1.87
CA PRO A 76 -1.35 -20.01 -2.00
C PRO A 76 -1.23 -18.62 -2.64
N ASN A 77 -2.21 -18.22 -3.45
CA ASN A 77 -2.27 -16.92 -4.12
C ASN A 77 -3.73 -16.51 -4.31
N THR A 78 -4.04 -15.27 -3.94
CA THR A 78 -5.34 -14.64 -4.16
C THR A 78 -5.14 -13.23 -4.69
N THR A 79 -5.78 -12.93 -5.82
CA THR A 79 -5.77 -11.59 -6.40
C THR A 79 -6.79 -10.70 -5.70
N TYR A 80 -6.38 -9.47 -5.38
CA TYR A 80 -7.18 -8.42 -4.77
C TYR A 80 -7.42 -7.33 -5.81
N PRO A 81 -8.40 -7.50 -6.72
CA PRO A 81 -8.60 -6.61 -7.87
C PRO A 81 -9.02 -5.19 -7.50
N THR A 82 -9.45 -4.97 -6.26
CA THR A 82 -9.79 -3.66 -5.70
C THR A 82 -8.55 -2.85 -5.27
N ILE A 83 -7.36 -3.49 -5.22
CA ILE A 83 -6.09 -2.84 -4.94
C ILE A 83 -5.25 -2.90 -6.21
N GLN A 84 -5.39 -1.88 -7.04
CA GLN A 84 -4.73 -1.81 -8.33
C GLN A 84 -3.51 -0.92 -8.24
N PHE A 85 -2.37 -1.33 -8.78
CA PHE A 85 -1.14 -0.55 -8.90
C PHE A 85 -0.92 -0.08 -10.34
N LEU A 86 -0.32 1.10 -10.49
CA LEU A 86 0.07 1.69 -11.76
C LEU A 86 1.58 1.94 -11.82
N PRO A 87 2.18 1.96 -13.02
CA PRO A 87 3.58 2.33 -13.18
C PRO A 87 3.85 3.72 -12.60
N GLY A 88 4.90 3.83 -11.79
CA GLY A 88 5.29 5.05 -11.07
C GLY A 88 4.78 5.14 -9.63
N ASP A 89 3.82 4.32 -9.22
CA ASP A 89 3.34 4.29 -7.84
C ASP A 89 4.47 3.95 -6.86
N HIS A 90 4.49 4.63 -5.72
CA HIS A 90 5.27 4.25 -4.54
C HIS A 90 4.36 3.51 -3.55
N VAL A 91 4.70 2.25 -3.27
CA VAL A 91 3.87 1.35 -2.45
C VAL A 91 4.59 1.03 -1.15
N THR A 92 4.00 1.42 -0.02
CA THR A 92 4.48 1.06 1.32
C THR A 92 3.61 -0.05 1.89
N VAL A 93 4.24 -1.04 2.53
CA VAL A 93 3.58 -2.23 3.08
C VAL A 93 3.75 -2.28 4.59
N ASP A 94 2.66 -2.45 5.31
CA ASP A 94 2.63 -2.88 6.70
C ASP A 94 1.66 -4.07 6.86
N ALA A 95 1.87 -4.90 7.88
CA ALA A 95 1.03 -6.06 8.13
C ALA A 95 1.21 -6.57 9.55
N GLY A 96 0.21 -7.32 10.03
CA GLY A 96 0.26 -7.91 11.35
C GLY A 96 -0.84 -8.93 11.59
N GLY A 97 -1.03 -9.22 12.88
CA GLY A 97 -2.06 -10.13 13.36
C GLY A 97 -1.70 -11.61 13.24
N CYS A 98 -2.69 -12.45 13.55
CA CYS A 98 -2.57 -13.89 13.53
C CYS A 98 -3.63 -14.57 12.66
N VAL A 99 -3.31 -15.80 12.25
CA VAL A 99 -4.15 -16.67 11.43
C VAL A 99 -4.15 -18.06 12.04
N GLN A 100 -5.20 -18.82 11.77
CA GLN A 100 -5.29 -20.23 12.10
C GLN A 100 -4.84 -21.10 10.92
N THR A 101 -3.97 -22.07 11.18
CA THR A 101 -3.45 -23.04 10.19
C THR A 101 -4.21 -24.37 10.19
N GLY A 102 -5.29 -24.47 10.96
CA GLY A 102 -6.00 -25.73 11.18
C GLY A 102 -5.16 -26.80 11.92
N GLY A 103 -5.60 -28.06 11.83
CA GLY A 103 -4.97 -29.20 12.50
C GLY A 103 -5.23 -29.32 14.01
N HIS A 104 -4.30 -29.97 14.72
CA HIS A 104 -4.39 -30.25 16.16
C HIS A 104 -3.35 -29.44 16.95
N GLY A 105 -3.67 -29.10 18.20
CA GLY A 105 -2.76 -28.38 19.10
C GLY A 105 -2.96 -26.86 19.06
N LEU A 106 -1.86 -26.12 19.14
CA LEU A 106 -1.85 -24.65 19.03
C LEU A 106 -1.73 -24.26 17.55
N THR A 107 -2.86 -23.86 16.99
CA THR A 107 -3.11 -23.69 15.55
C THR A 107 -2.94 -22.25 15.09
N TRP A 108 -2.83 -21.30 16.01
CA TRP A 108 -2.67 -19.90 15.65
C TRP A 108 -1.20 -19.50 15.51
N LYS A 109 -0.89 -18.79 14.43
CA LYS A 109 0.46 -18.34 14.08
C LYS A 109 0.43 -16.88 13.66
N ARG A 110 1.52 -16.14 13.92
CA ARG A 110 1.67 -14.77 13.42
C ARG A 110 1.69 -14.78 11.90
N TYR A 111 0.87 -13.95 11.27
CA TYR A 111 0.75 -13.90 9.80
C TYR A 111 2.06 -13.52 9.12
N VAL A 112 2.78 -12.55 9.69
CA VAL A 112 3.97 -11.98 9.08
C VAL A 112 5.21 -12.81 9.36
N ASN A 113 5.49 -13.17 10.61
CA ASN A 113 6.71 -13.88 11.00
C ASN A 113 6.38 -14.94 12.06
N PRO A 114 5.83 -16.09 11.65
CA PRO A 114 5.39 -17.14 12.56
C PRO A 114 6.58 -17.75 13.30
N SER A 115 6.36 -18.21 14.53
CA SER A 115 7.27 -19.19 15.12
C SER A 115 6.92 -20.57 14.54
N SER A 116 7.66 -20.97 13.50
CA SER A 116 7.58 -22.28 12.84
C SER A 116 8.99 -22.80 12.54
N ASP A 117 9.17 -24.11 12.59
CA ASP A 117 10.45 -24.82 12.36
C ASP A 117 10.64 -25.27 10.91
N ASN A 118 9.57 -25.32 10.12
CA ASN A 118 9.56 -25.83 8.74
C ASN A 118 9.52 -24.71 7.66
N GLY A 119 9.52 -23.44 8.06
CA GLY A 119 9.43 -22.30 7.13
C GLY A 119 8.06 -22.10 6.48
N LEU A 120 7.00 -22.74 6.97
CA LEU A 120 5.61 -22.53 6.55
C LEU A 120 4.87 -21.54 7.47
N TYR A 121 3.58 -21.38 7.21
CA TYR A 121 2.58 -20.65 8.01
C TYR A 121 2.73 -19.13 8.00
N HIS A 122 3.08 -18.57 6.84
CA HIS A 122 3.32 -17.15 6.68
C HIS A 122 2.61 -16.57 5.46
N GLY A 123 2.27 -15.28 5.55
CA GLY A 123 1.76 -14.51 4.43
C GLY A 123 2.79 -14.35 3.31
N THR A 124 2.29 -14.18 2.10
CA THR A 124 3.08 -13.78 0.93
C THR A 124 2.43 -12.60 0.22
N ILE A 125 3.24 -11.85 -0.52
CA ILE A 125 2.80 -10.67 -1.27
C ILE A 125 3.48 -10.62 -2.64
N THR A 126 2.72 -10.21 -3.65
CA THR A 126 3.23 -9.76 -4.94
C THR A 126 2.69 -8.37 -5.21
N ILE A 127 3.59 -7.43 -5.51
CA ILE A 127 3.26 -6.11 -6.06
C ILE A 127 3.69 -6.16 -7.54
N PRO A 128 2.76 -6.40 -8.48
CA PRO A 128 3.10 -6.48 -9.90
C PRO A 128 3.87 -5.25 -10.38
N GLY A 129 4.99 -5.50 -11.05
CA GLY A 129 5.90 -4.45 -11.51
C GLY A 129 6.95 -4.02 -10.49
N ALA A 130 6.90 -4.52 -9.25
CA ALA A 130 7.89 -4.20 -8.22
C ALA A 130 8.52 -5.43 -7.55
N THR A 131 7.75 -6.49 -7.32
CA THR A 131 8.24 -7.72 -6.68
C THR A 131 7.79 -8.97 -7.43
N GLY A 132 8.49 -10.09 -7.21
CA GLY A 132 7.88 -11.42 -7.39
C GLY A 132 6.98 -11.78 -6.21
N ASN A 133 6.54 -13.03 -6.15
CA ASN A 133 5.92 -13.57 -4.93
C ASN A 133 7.00 -13.74 -3.86
N VAL A 134 6.92 -12.90 -2.82
CA VAL A 134 7.88 -12.87 -1.71
C VAL A 134 7.19 -13.07 -0.38
N GLN A 135 7.96 -13.52 0.62
CA GLN A 135 7.51 -13.68 1.99
C GLN A 135 7.16 -12.30 2.56
N LEU A 136 6.00 -12.16 3.20
CA LEU A 136 5.46 -10.86 3.59
C LEU A 136 6.39 -10.10 4.55
N TRP A 137 7.08 -10.80 5.45
CA TRP A 137 8.06 -10.17 6.36
C TRP A 137 9.21 -9.46 5.64
N THR A 138 9.52 -9.85 4.40
CA THR A 138 10.57 -9.19 3.60
C THR A 138 10.09 -7.87 2.98
N ALA A 139 8.78 -7.64 2.95
CA ALA A 139 8.14 -6.47 2.37
C ALA A 139 7.65 -5.45 3.42
N VAL A 140 7.27 -5.91 4.61
CA VAL A 140 6.81 -5.05 5.72
C VAL A 140 7.86 -3.98 6.05
N GLY A 141 7.41 -2.73 6.20
CA GLY A 141 8.25 -1.57 6.51
C GLY A 141 9.05 -1.04 5.33
N ARG A 142 8.82 -1.53 4.11
CA ARG A 142 9.53 -1.09 2.89
C ARG A 142 8.62 -0.33 1.94
N THR A 143 9.25 0.48 1.11
CA THR A 143 8.62 1.15 -0.03
C THR A 143 9.15 0.57 -1.33
N PHE A 144 8.25 0.35 -2.28
CA PHE A 144 8.54 -0.20 -3.61
C PHE A 144 8.09 0.77 -4.69
N THR A 145 8.82 0.86 -5.80
CA THR A 145 8.39 1.61 -7.00
C THR A 145 7.85 0.64 -8.03
N VAL A 146 6.62 0.87 -8.49
CA VAL A 146 5.96 0.02 -9.48
C VAL A 146 6.47 0.37 -10.88
N GLY A 147 7.04 -0.61 -11.57
CA GLY A 147 7.42 -0.52 -12.98
C GLY A 147 6.46 -1.28 -13.90
N GLY A 148 6.87 -1.45 -15.16
CA GLY A 148 6.15 -2.27 -16.15
C GLY A 148 4.73 -1.76 -16.42
N SER A 149 3.74 -2.66 -16.35
CA SER A 149 2.32 -2.34 -16.53
C SER A 149 1.55 -2.14 -15.22
N GLY A 150 2.19 -2.34 -14.06
CA GLY A 150 1.48 -2.51 -12.80
C GLY A 150 0.56 -3.74 -12.81
N GLY A 151 -0.45 -3.75 -11.95
CA GLY A 151 -1.36 -4.89 -11.77
C GLY A 151 -2.07 -4.87 -10.43
N SER A 152 -2.92 -5.85 -10.18
CA SER A 152 -3.62 -5.97 -8.90
C SER A 152 -2.74 -6.63 -7.84
N LEU A 153 -2.88 -6.22 -6.58
CA LEU A 153 -2.24 -6.89 -5.46
C LEU A 153 -2.55 -8.39 -5.48
N VAL A 154 -1.54 -9.21 -5.18
CA VAL A 154 -1.74 -10.62 -4.86
C VAL A 154 -1.20 -10.84 -3.46
N LEU A 155 -2.06 -11.35 -2.57
CA LEU A 155 -1.64 -11.88 -1.29
C LEU A 155 -1.81 -13.39 -1.31
N GLY A 156 -0.99 -14.08 -0.56
CA GLY A 156 -1.10 -15.51 -0.39
C GLY A 156 -0.76 -15.94 1.02
N TYR A 157 -0.80 -17.24 1.22
CA TYR A 157 -0.41 -17.88 2.45
C TYR A 157 0.36 -19.16 2.14
N GLN A 158 1.48 -19.36 2.79
CA GLN A 158 2.31 -20.54 2.61
C GLN A 158 1.91 -21.60 3.64
N ASP A 159 1.31 -22.68 3.16
CA ASP A 159 0.85 -23.80 3.98
C ASP A 159 1.00 -25.12 3.19
N ASP A 160 1.04 -26.25 3.90
CA ASP A 160 0.95 -27.61 3.36
C ASP A 160 -0.50 -28.12 3.26
N GLY A 161 -1.46 -27.46 3.93
CA GLY A 161 -2.90 -27.68 3.79
C GLY A 161 -3.69 -26.36 3.85
N TYR A 162 -4.78 -26.24 3.09
CA TYR A 162 -5.54 -24.98 3.02
C TYR A 162 -7.00 -25.07 3.46
N SER A 163 -7.56 -26.29 3.54
CA SER A 163 -8.99 -26.50 3.74
C SER A 163 -9.48 -26.14 5.14
N ASP A 164 -8.57 -26.12 6.12
CA ASP A 164 -8.81 -25.84 7.52
C ASP A 164 -8.18 -24.53 7.99
N ASN A 165 -7.62 -23.74 7.08
CA ASN A 165 -7.11 -22.41 7.41
C ASN A 165 -8.23 -21.39 7.61
N GLY A 166 -8.01 -20.42 8.49
CA GLY A 166 -8.97 -19.36 8.70
C GLY A 166 -8.75 -18.50 9.92
N TYR A 167 -9.87 -18.02 10.47
CA TYR A 167 -9.94 -17.04 11.56
C TYR A 167 -11.01 -17.45 12.57
N TYR A 168 -10.98 -18.71 13.00
CA TYR A 168 -11.94 -19.27 13.95
C TYR A 168 -11.25 -19.99 15.10
N SER A 169 -11.97 -20.19 16.22
CA SER A 169 -11.50 -20.94 17.39
C SER A 169 -10.11 -20.52 17.90
N HIS A 170 -9.96 -19.24 18.26
CA HIS A 170 -8.68 -18.62 18.67
C HIS A 170 -7.95 -19.36 19.79
N ASP A 171 -6.65 -19.60 19.60
CA ASP A 171 -5.70 -20.00 20.63
C ASP A 171 -4.48 -19.05 20.66
N ASP A 172 -3.66 -19.11 21.71
CA ASP A 172 -2.54 -18.17 21.90
C ASP A 172 -1.32 -18.48 21.02
N GLY A 173 -1.34 -19.58 20.27
CA GLY A 173 -0.24 -20.03 19.44
C GLY A 173 0.97 -20.52 20.25
N THR A 174 1.90 -21.19 19.58
CA THR A 174 3.14 -21.64 20.20
C THR A 174 3.93 -20.45 20.76
N GLY A 175 4.28 -20.49 22.05
CA GLY A 175 5.04 -19.44 22.72
C GLY A 175 4.27 -18.14 22.92
N ASP A 176 2.94 -18.20 23.05
CA ASP A 176 2.05 -17.05 23.21
C ASP A 176 2.15 -16.02 22.06
N GLN A 177 2.58 -16.44 20.87
CA GLN A 177 2.83 -15.54 19.73
C GLN A 177 1.56 -14.80 19.24
N CYS A 178 0.37 -15.30 19.59
CA CYS A 178 -0.93 -14.75 19.22
C CYS A 178 -1.78 -14.31 20.42
N LYS A 179 -1.19 -14.27 21.62
CA LYS A 179 -1.87 -13.85 22.83
C LYS A 179 -2.19 -12.36 22.81
N GLY A 180 -3.49 -12.03 22.86
CA GLY A 180 -3.95 -10.64 22.77
C GLY A 180 -3.70 -9.99 21.41
N VAL A 181 -3.35 -10.77 20.39
CA VAL A 181 -3.15 -10.31 19.01
C VAL A 181 -4.41 -10.65 18.21
N GLY A 182 -4.94 -9.66 17.49
CA GLY A 182 -6.12 -9.86 16.64
C GLY A 182 -5.83 -10.62 15.35
N ASN A 183 -6.87 -10.77 14.54
CA ASN A 183 -6.78 -11.41 13.23
C ASN A 183 -5.82 -10.67 12.30
N ALA A 184 -5.31 -11.39 11.31
CA ALA A 184 -4.38 -10.86 10.35
C ALA A 184 -4.94 -9.69 9.54
N TRP A 185 -4.03 -8.80 9.16
CA TRP A 185 -4.32 -7.66 8.32
C TRP A 185 -3.10 -7.29 7.47
N VAL A 186 -3.37 -6.67 6.32
CA VAL A 186 -2.36 -6.04 5.47
C VAL A 186 -2.80 -4.60 5.20
N HIS A 187 -1.87 -3.67 5.39
CA HIS A 187 -2.04 -2.26 5.13
C HIS A 187 -1.10 -1.83 4.01
N ILE A 188 -1.65 -1.23 2.96
CA ILE A 188 -0.92 -0.77 1.79
C ILE A 188 -1.16 0.73 1.64
N VAL A 189 -0.10 1.51 1.47
CA VAL A 189 -0.21 2.92 1.11
C VAL A 189 0.37 3.11 -0.28
N ILE A 190 -0.41 3.71 -1.18
CA ILE A 190 0.01 4.00 -2.56
C ILE A 190 0.10 5.51 -2.72
N SER A 191 1.26 6.04 -3.13
CA SER A 191 1.52 7.48 -3.30
C SER A 191 2.22 7.82 -4.60
#